data_AF-A0A517WV96-F1
#
_entry.id   AF-A0A517WV96-F1
#
_cell.length_a   1.000
_cell.length_b   1.000
_cell.length_c   1.000
_cell.angle_alpha   90.00
_cell.angle_beta   90.00
_cell.angle_gamma   90.00
#
_symmetry.space_group_name_H-M   'P 1'
#
loop_
_entity.id
_entity.type
_entity.pdbx_description
1 polymer ?
#
loop_
_entity_poly.entity_id
_entity_poly.type
_entity_poly.pdbx_seq_one_letter_code
_entity_poly.pdbx_strand_id
1 'polypeptide(L)'
;MSDNDVQQLLKLNKQLLDAIDHKDWNTYTALCDEELTSFEPESEGHLISGMDFHRFYFEMNPTGRPRQSTISSPMVSIMGDVALVTFVRIVQTIDEHGHDSSSAFEETRIWQKQNDEWQHVHFHRSIV
;
A
#
# COMPACT_ATOMS: atom_id res chain seq x y z
N MET A 1 14.76 17.21 -6.88
CA MET A 1 14.40 15.79 -6.66
C MET A 1 15.59 14.99 -7.11
N SER A 2 16.18 14.13 -6.28
CA SER A 2 17.15 13.19 -6.80
C SER A 2 16.36 12.10 -7.52
N ASP A 3 16.70 11.80 -8.77
CA ASP A 3 16.01 10.72 -9.52
C ASP A 3 16.11 9.38 -8.78
N ASN A 4 17.15 9.21 -7.95
CA ASN A 4 17.36 8.02 -7.14
C ASN A 4 16.27 7.82 -6.06
N ASP A 5 15.92 8.88 -5.31
CA ASP A 5 14.90 8.78 -4.26
C ASP A 5 13.52 8.47 -4.86
N VAL A 6 13.22 9.04 -6.02
CA VAL A 6 11.97 8.76 -6.75
C VAL A 6 11.87 7.28 -7.13
N GLN A 7 12.93 6.72 -7.71
CA GLN A 7 12.95 5.29 -8.07
C GLN A 7 12.90 4.39 -6.83
N GLN A 8 13.57 4.77 -5.75
CA GLN A 8 13.53 4.04 -4.48
C GLN A 8 12.12 4.01 -3.91
N LEU A 9 11.41 5.14 -3.84
CA LEU A 9 10.04 5.22 -3.34
C LEU A 9 9.07 4.38 -4.18
N LEU A 10 9.20 4.38 -5.50
CA LEU A 10 8.40 3.52 -6.38
C LEU A 10 8.67 2.03 -6.11
N LYS A 11 9.93 1.65 -5.89
CA LYS A 11 10.32 0.28 -5.55
C LYS A 11 9.75 -0.15 -4.19
N LEU A 12 9.90 0.69 -3.16
CA LEU A 12 9.34 0.44 -1.82
C LEU A 12 7.83 0.33 -1.86
N ASN A 13 7.17 1.21 -2.62
CA ASN A 13 5.73 1.15 -2.81
C ASN A 13 5.28 -0.14 -3.50
N LYS A 14 6.02 -0.60 -4.53
CA LYS A 14 5.73 -1.90 -5.16
C LYS A 14 5.92 -3.06 -4.18
N GLN A 15 7.01 -3.04 -3.40
CA GLN A 15 7.28 -4.06 -2.38
C GLN A 15 6.17 -4.10 -1.31
N LEU A 16 5.66 -2.94 -0.90
CA LEU A 16 4.54 -2.83 0.02
C LEU A 16 3.26 -3.47 -0.55
N LEU A 17 2.92 -3.18 -1.81
CA LEU A 17 1.77 -3.80 -2.47
C LEU A 17 1.93 -5.32 -2.64
N ASP A 18 3.14 -5.79 -2.94
CA ASP A 18 3.45 -7.22 -3.01
C ASP A 18 3.29 -7.89 -1.65
N ALA A 19 3.70 -7.24 -0.57
CA ALA A 19 3.47 -7.75 0.78
C ALA A 19 1.97 -7.88 1.09
N ILE A 20 1.15 -6.90 0.68
CA ILE A 20 -0.31 -6.94 0.81
C ILE A 20 -0.91 -8.10 0.00
N ASP A 21 -0.49 -8.27 -1.25
CA ASP A 21 -1.06 -9.30 -2.13
C ASP A 21 -0.72 -10.72 -1.67
N HIS A 22 0.48 -10.92 -1.12
CA HIS A 22 0.96 -12.23 -0.64
C HIS A 22 0.75 -12.46 0.87
N LYS A 23 0.07 -11.53 1.57
CA LYS A 23 -0.10 -11.54 3.03
C LYS A 23 1.21 -11.68 3.82
N ASP A 24 2.28 -11.08 3.33
CA ASP A 24 3.57 -11.03 4.04
C ASP A 24 3.53 -9.92 5.10
N TRP A 25 3.05 -10.29 6.29
CA TRP A 25 2.91 -9.37 7.42
C TRP A 25 4.25 -8.77 7.84
N ASN A 26 5.33 -9.57 7.83
CA ASN A 26 6.64 -9.13 8.31
C ASN A 26 7.21 -8.03 7.39
N THR A 27 7.13 -8.22 6.07
CA THR A 27 7.55 -7.20 5.11
C THR A 27 6.67 -5.96 5.20
N TYR A 28 5.35 -6.13 5.35
CA TYR A 28 4.43 -5.00 5.51
C TYR A 28 4.77 -4.15 6.73
N THR A 29 4.98 -4.78 7.91
CA THR A 29 5.33 -4.06 9.14
C THR A 29 6.72 -3.43 9.08
N ALA A 30 7.69 -4.03 8.38
CA ALA A 30 9.02 -3.46 8.25
C ALA A 30 9.03 -2.17 7.39
N LEU A 31 8.05 -2.01 6.50
CA LEU A 31 7.91 -0.85 5.63
C LEU A 31 7.00 0.24 6.21
N CYS A 32 6.20 -0.07 7.23
CA CYS A 32 5.23 0.85 7.83
C CYS A 32 5.73 1.41 9.16
N ASP A 33 5.30 2.62 9.46
CA ASP A 33 5.39 3.19 10.80
C ASP A 33 4.41 2.47 11.75
N GLU A 34 4.77 2.29 13.01
CA GLU A 34 3.91 1.63 14.01
C GLU A 34 2.62 2.43 14.28
N GLU A 35 2.65 3.75 14.09
CA GLU A 35 1.53 4.67 14.22
C GLU A 35 0.86 4.98 12.86
N LEU A 36 1.07 4.15 11.83
CA LEU A 36 0.46 4.29 10.50
C LEU A 36 -1.00 4.73 10.58
N THR A 37 -1.34 5.81 9.88
CA THR A 37 -2.73 6.28 9.78
C THR A 37 -3.33 5.97 8.41
N SER A 38 -4.64 5.75 8.36
CA SER A 38 -5.28 5.45 7.08
C SER A 38 -6.74 5.86 6.95
N PHE A 39 -7.12 6.17 5.71
CA PHE A 39 -8.49 6.16 5.23
C PHE A 39 -8.62 5.14 4.11
N GLU A 40 -9.52 4.18 4.27
CA GLU A 40 -9.82 3.18 3.25
C GLU A 40 -11.29 2.73 3.35
N PRO A 41 -11.87 2.11 2.32
CA PRO A 41 -13.29 1.75 2.32
C PRO A 41 -13.70 0.93 3.56
N GLU A 42 -12.83 0.03 3.99
CA GLU A 42 -13.00 -0.85 5.14
C GLU A 42 -13.07 -0.09 6.47
N SER A 43 -12.56 1.16 6.53
CA SER A 43 -12.65 2.00 7.73
C SER A 43 -13.98 2.74 7.85
N GLU A 44 -14.92 2.57 6.92
CA GLU A 44 -16.28 3.13 6.97
C GLU A 44 -16.28 4.65 7.25
N GLY A 45 -15.31 5.37 6.69
CA GLY A 45 -15.17 6.83 6.82
C GLY A 45 -14.44 7.31 8.09
N HIS A 46 -13.87 6.40 8.88
CA HIS A 46 -13.08 6.73 10.07
C HIS A 46 -11.58 6.72 9.79
N LEU A 47 -10.85 7.60 10.48
CA LEU A 47 -9.38 7.57 10.50
C LEU A 47 -8.94 6.39 11.38
N ILE A 48 -8.20 5.46 10.78
CA ILE A 48 -7.54 4.38 11.50
C ILE A 48 -6.14 4.83 11.91
N SER A 49 -5.67 4.35 13.06
CA SER A 49 -4.33 4.57 13.58
C SER A 49 -3.77 3.25 14.09
N GLY A 50 -2.51 2.97 13.75
CA GLY A 50 -1.80 1.77 14.15
C GLY A 50 -2.09 0.56 13.26
N MET A 51 -1.42 -0.54 13.58
CA MET A 51 -1.28 -1.68 12.67
C MET A 51 -2.33 -2.79 12.86
N ASP A 52 -2.98 -2.86 14.01
CA ASP A 52 -3.88 -3.98 14.38
C ASP A 52 -5.09 -4.11 13.45
N PHE A 53 -5.62 -2.97 12.95
CA PHE A 53 -6.72 -2.98 11.98
C PHE A 53 -6.34 -3.70 10.69
N HIS A 54 -5.14 -3.43 10.17
CA HIS A 54 -4.63 -4.06 8.95
C HIS A 54 -4.23 -5.52 9.18
N ARG A 55 -3.65 -5.83 10.37
CA ARG A 55 -3.24 -7.17 10.77
C ARG A 55 -4.37 -8.20 10.65
N PHE A 56 -5.59 -7.81 10.98
CA PHE A 56 -6.79 -8.63 10.81
C PHE A 56 -6.87 -9.26 9.41
N TYR A 57 -6.67 -8.47 8.35
CA TYR A 57 -6.76 -8.94 6.96
C TYR A 57 -5.59 -9.86 6.53
N PHE A 58 -4.43 -9.70 7.16
CA PHE A 58 -3.27 -10.56 6.96
C PHE A 58 -3.45 -11.93 7.63
N GLU A 59 -4.04 -11.97 8.82
CA GLU A 59 -4.25 -13.22 9.58
C GLU A 59 -5.47 -14.02 9.13
N MET A 60 -6.42 -13.42 8.41
CA MET A 60 -7.52 -14.16 7.80
C MET A 60 -7.00 -15.25 6.85
N ASN A 61 -7.52 -16.47 6.99
CA ASN A 61 -7.11 -17.62 6.16
C ASN A 61 -7.12 -17.26 4.67
N PRO A 62 -5.97 -17.32 3.96
CA PRO A 62 -5.95 -17.12 2.53
C PRO A 62 -6.71 -18.25 1.87
N THR A 63 -7.57 -17.91 0.91
CA THR A 63 -8.11 -18.90 -0.04
C THR A 63 -7.03 -19.42 -1.00
N GLY A 64 -5.77 -18.96 -0.87
CA GLY A 64 -4.64 -19.31 -1.74
C GLY A 64 -4.79 -18.79 -3.18
N ARG A 65 -5.73 -17.86 -3.40
CA ARG A 65 -6.11 -17.41 -4.73
C ARG A 65 -5.10 -16.40 -5.31
N PRO A 66 -4.78 -16.47 -6.61
CA PRO A 66 -3.93 -15.49 -7.28
C PRO A 66 -4.51 -14.08 -7.13
N ARG A 67 -3.65 -13.15 -6.68
CA ARG A 67 -3.92 -11.72 -6.58
C ARG A 67 -2.69 -10.95 -7.05
N GLN A 68 -2.89 -9.91 -7.85
CA GLN A 68 -1.80 -9.07 -8.35
C GLN A 68 -2.20 -7.61 -8.38
N SER A 69 -1.34 -6.74 -7.85
CA SER A 69 -1.44 -5.30 -7.91
C SER A 69 -0.53 -4.70 -8.97
N THR A 70 -1.09 -3.83 -9.79
CA THR A 70 -0.38 -3.03 -10.80
C THR A 70 -0.49 -1.55 -10.45
N ILE A 71 0.65 -0.85 -10.46
CA ILE A 71 0.73 0.60 -10.26
C ILE A 71 0.57 1.28 -11.61
N SER A 72 -0.51 2.04 -11.80
CA SER A 72 -0.78 2.82 -13.01
C SER A 72 -0.60 4.31 -12.75
N SER A 73 0.05 4.99 -13.69
CA SER A 73 0.26 6.44 -13.70
C SER A 73 0.82 7.01 -12.38
N PRO A 74 1.95 6.49 -11.86
CA PRO A 74 2.48 6.95 -10.59
C PRO A 74 3.05 8.37 -10.69
N MET A 75 2.88 9.14 -9.62
CA MET A 75 3.54 10.42 -9.41
C MET A 75 4.20 10.42 -8.02
N VAL A 76 5.43 10.94 -7.97
CA VAL A 76 6.19 11.10 -6.72
C VAL A 76 6.50 12.58 -6.52
N SER A 77 6.24 13.10 -5.32
CA SER A 77 6.59 14.46 -4.92
C SER A 77 7.32 14.44 -3.58
N ILE A 78 8.57 14.93 -3.56
CA ILE A 78 9.43 14.94 -2.36
C ILE A 78 9.52 16.36 -1.79
N MET A 79 9.33 16.48 -0.48
CA MET A 79 9.33 17.72 0.31
C MET A 79 10.17 17.52 1.58
N GLY A 80 11.48 17.75 1.48
CA GLY A 80 12.41 17.45 2.56
C GLY A 80 12.42 15.95 2.85
N ASP A 81 12.17 15.57 4.11
CA ASP A 81 12.12 14.19 4.57
C ASP A 81 10.74 13.53 4.41
N VAL A 82 9.83 14.15 3.64
CA VAL A 82 8.50 13.61 3.36
C VAL A 82 8.32 13.44 1.87
N ALA A 83 7.68 12.36 1.45
CA ALA A 83 7.33 12.11 0.06
C ALA A 83 5.88 11.64 -0.09
N LEU A 84 5.23 12.08 -1.16
CA LEU A 84 3.93 11.60 -1.60
C LEU A 84 4.13 10.70 -2.80
N VAL A 85 3.48 9.54 -2.78
CA VAL A 85 3.37 8.60 -3.89
C VAL A 85 1.89 8.46 -4.20
N THR A 86 1.44 8.99 -5.33
CA THR A 86 0.05 8.90 -5.80
C THR A 86 -0.02 8.05 -7.06
N PHE A 87 -1.04 7.20 -7.15
CA PHE A 87 -1.20 6.27 -8.28
C PHE A 87 -2.62 5.69 -8.33
N VAL A 88 -2.97 5.12 -9.48
CA VAL A 88 -4.13 4.22 -9.57
C VAL A 88 -3.63 2.79 -9.38
N ARG A 89 -4.13 2.09 -8.35
CA ARG A 89 -3.87 0.67 -8.13
C ARG A 89 -4.91 -0.15 -8.86
N ILE A 90 -4.47 -1.01 -9.78
CA ILE A 90 -5.33 -2.01 -10.41
C ILE A 90 -5.05 -3.34 -9.73
N VAL A 91 -6.07 -3.95 -9.14
CA VAL A 91 -5.99 -5.26 -8.48
C VAL A 91 -6.71 -6.29 -9.33
N GLN A 92 -5.99 -7.32 -9.76
CA GLN A 92 -6.53 -8.45 -10.49
C GLN A 92 -6.60 -9.66 -9.56
N THR A 93 -7.74 -10.35 -9.53
CA THR A 93 -7.94 -11.56 -8.71
C THR A 93 -8.61 -12.65 -9.52
N ILE A 94 -8.39 -13.92 -9.13
CA ILE A 94 -9.11 -15.07 -9.68
C ILE A 94 -9.94 -15.70 -8.55
N ASP A 95 -11.23 -15.94 -8.80
CA ASP A 95 -12.14 -16.52 -7.81
C ASP A 95 -12.03 -18.07 -7.73
N GLU A 96 -12.89 -18.68 -6.91
CA GLU A 96 -12.94 -20.15 -6.71
C GLU A 96 -13.41 -20.92 -7.97
N HIS A 97 -14.07 -20.23 -8.90
CA HIS A 97 -14.57 -20.78 -10.15
C HIS A 97 -13.62 -20.54 -11.33
N GLY A 98 -12.49 -19.87 -11.09
CA GLY A 98 -11.52 -19.52 -12.12
C GLY A 98 -11.89 -18.26 -12.91
N HIS A 99 -12.88 -17.49 -12.48
CA HIS A 99 -13.20 -16.22 -13.12
C HIS A 99 -12.24 -15.14 -12.64
N ASP A 100 -11.68 -14.39 -13.58
CA ASP A 100 -10.88 -13.22 -13.29
C ASP A 100 -11.74 -11.98 -13.07
N SER A 101 -11.28 -11.08 -12.20
CA SER A 101 -11.88 -9.77 -11.99
C SER A 101 -10.79 -8.72 -11.81
N SER A 102 -11.10 -7.48 -12.17
CA SER A 102 -10.22 -6.32 -11.99
C SER A 102 -10.96 -5.21 -11.27
N SER A 103 -10.34 -4.67 -10.22
CA SER A 103 -10.82 -3.50 -9.49
C SER A 103 -9.77 -2.40 -9.50
N ALA A 104 -10.20 -1.14 -9.58
CA ALA A 104 -9.32 0.02 -9.53
C ALA A 104 -9.55 0.81 -8.24
N PHE A 105 -8.45 1.31 -7.68
CA PHE A 105 -8.45 2.18 -6.52
C PHE A 105 -7.52 3.36 -6.77
N GLU A 106 -7.86 4.53 -6.25
CA GLU A 106 -6.97 5.69 -6.25
C GLU A 106 -6.27 5.69 -4.90
N GLU A 107 -4.93 5.66 -4.91
CA GLU A 107 -4.14 5.59 -3.69
C GLU A 107 -3.20 6.79 -3.58
N THR A 108 -3.18 7.41 -2.41
CA THR A 108 -2.18 8.37 -1.98
C THR A 108 -1.45 7.78 -0.78
N ARG A 109 -0.13 7.64 -0.88
CA ARG A 109 0.73 7.12 0.19
C ARG A 109 1.78 8.14 0.56
N ILE A 110 1.86 8.47 1.84
CA ILE A 110 2.89 9.34 2.41
C ILE A 110 3.97 8.44 2.99
N TRP A 111 5.20 8.79 2.62
CA TRP A 111 6.42 8.20 3.13
C TRP A 111 7.20 9.29 3.87
N GLN A 112 7.77 8.94 5.02
CA GLN A 112 8.65 9.83 5.78
C GLN A 112 10.00 9.15 5.96
N LYS A 113 11.07 9.91 5.77
CA LYS A 113 12.43 9.46 6.02
C LYS A 113 12.71 9.56 7.52
N GLN A 114 12.89 8.42 8.18
CA GLN A 114 13.21 8.31 9.60
C GLN A 114 14.52 7.55 9.73
N ASN A 115 15.52 8.12 10.43
CA ASN A 115 16.86 7.53 10.56
C ASN A 115 17.47 7.09 9.20
N ASP A 116 17.30 7.95 8.18
CA ASP A 116 17.72 7.71 6.79
C ASP A 116 17.00 6.60 6.02
N GLU A 117 15.94 6.00 6.58
CA GLU A 117 15.10 5.00 5.91
C GLU A 117 13.70 5.53 5.65
N TRP A 118 13.12 5.22 4.49
CA TRP A 118 11.75 5.61 4.15
C TRP A 118 10.74 4.65 4.79
N GLN A 119 9.85 5.19 5.61
CA GLN A 119 8.74 4.45 6.20
C GLN A 119 7.40 5.01 5.73
N HIS A 120 6.46 4.10 5.51
CA HIS A 120 5.11 4.44 5.14
C HIS A 120 4.31 4.89 6.37
N VAL A 121 3.90 6.16 6.41
CA VAL A 121 3.32 6.79 7.61
C VAL A 121 1.83 7.10 7.48
N HIS A 122 1.32 7.23 6.26
CA HIS A 122 -0.10 7.49 6.02
C HIS A 122 -0.54 7.01 4.64
N PHE A 123 -1.75 6.48 4.52
CA PHE A 123 -2.38 6.34 3.21
C PHE A 123 -3.86 6.70 3.16
N HIS A 124 -4.30 7.07 1.97
CA HIS A 124 -5.70 7.18 1.60
C HIS A 124 -5.94 6.31 0.37
N ARG A 125 -6.91 5.40 0.45
CA ARG A 125 -7.42 4.60 -0.66
C ARG A 125 -8.90 4.88 -0.90
N SER A 126 -9.27 5.27 -2.11
CA SER A 126 -10.66 5.42 -2.57
C SER A 126 -10.98 4.43 -3.69
N ILE A 127 -12.27 4.12 -3.85
CA ILE A 127 -12.79 3.33 -4.97
C ILE A 127 -13.07 4.29 -6.13
N VAL A 128 -12.78 3.85 -7.36
CA VAL A 128 -13.15 4.55 -8.60
C VAL A 128 -14.64 4.46 -8.88
#